data_AF-A0A0A7LC34-F1
#
_entry.id   AF-A0A0A7LC34-F1
#
_cell.length_a   1.000
_cell.length_b   1.000
_cell.length_c   1.000
_cell.angle_alpha   90.00
_cell.angle_beta   90.00
_cell.angle_gamma   90.00
#
_symmetry.space_group_name_H-M   'P 1'
#
loop_
_entity.id
_entity.type
_entity.pdbx_description
1 polymer ?
#
loop_
_entity_poly.entity_id
_entity_poly.type
_entity_poly.pdbx_seq_one_letter_code
_entity_poly.pdbx_strand_id
1 'polypeptide(L)'
;MTDLEQIYRLAGVRPPANAYRPPSVGRLGKMRTASNTFVGNLRDVTFKDPTQLRAQAPEHVKWVNPVVPFKTSSGDLNYSPSEDYRAIVGERSNKVYSIMSNKYNPVQHSKILEAMAQASEQTGINVFGSVSEAVGTMHAHGFFMSPEVKIEEYADRVMRDDPFMLGVRMYNSHNGKTGFGAEVFGIRMVCFNYNAFGFSLGKIGWKHNVKKDNIIDGFGNVMGKALDQVPNLADHLAKMNLEAIDIDEATALLYGISLSPTQADTIVENIEALNPDVKDRKKIKVYDLYNATTAYISHRPGSERLDSSIDISHKIERLMHESTDILYARGVKIINKIEEQKKLKDLKVNKKNTKVSMPEGW
;
A
#
# COMPACT_ATOMS: atom_id res chain seq x y z
N MET A 1 32.02 -2.25 -3.97
CA MET A 1 30.61 -2.66 -4.02
C MET A 1 29.79 -1.45 -3.64
N THR A 2 28.90 -0.99 -4.50
CA THR A 2 28.01 0.14 -4.17
C THR A 2 26.97 -0.32 -3.13
N ASP A 3 26.40 0.60 -2.35
CA ASP A 3 25.27 0.29 -1.44
C ASP A 3 24.13 -0.44 -2.17
N LEU A 4 23.95 -0.12 -3.45
CA LEU A 4 22.94 -0.71 -4.31
C LEU A 4 23.22 -2.18 -4.65
N GLU A 5 24.46 -2.52 -5.00
CA GLU A 5 24.87 -3.92 -5.23
C GLU A 5 24.72 -4.76 -3.96
N GLN A 6 24.99 -4.17 -2.78
CA GLN A 6 24.76 -4.84 -1.50
C GLN A 6 23.26 -5.11 -1.30
N ILE A 7 22.39 -4.17 -1.64
CA ILE A 7 20.93 -4.34 -1.51
C ILE A 7 20.41 -5.41 -2.48
N TYR A 8 20.83 -5.40 -3.75
CA TYR A 8 20.47 -6.45 -4.70
C TYR A 8 20.94 -7.82 -4.20
N ARG A 9 22.13 -7.91 -3.62
CA ARG A 9 22.65 -9.14 -3.01
C ARG A 9 21.84 -9.57 -1.78
N LEU A 10 21.45 -8.64 -0.90
CA LEU A 10 20.58 -8.91 0.25
C LEU A 10 19.19 -9.36 -0.18
N ALA A 11 18.69 -8.80 -1.29
CA ALA A 11 17.45 -9.19 -1.94
C ALA A 11 17.59 -10.42 -2.85
N GLY A 12 18.81 -11.00 -2.95
CA GLY A 12 19.19 -12.14 -3.80
C GLY A 12 18.67 -12.09 -5.23
N VAL A 13 18.54 -10.89 -5.76
CA VAL A 13 18.18 -10.63 -7.14
C VAL A 13 19.39 -10.05 -7.85
N ARG A 14 19.62 -10.49 -9.08
CA ARG A 14 20.65 -9.89 -9.92
C ARG A 14 20.27 -8.44 -10.22
N PRO A 15 21.22 -7.50 -10.19
CA PRO A 15 20.98 -6.18 -10.74
C PRO A 15 20.54 -6.35 -12.20
N PRO A 16 19.39 -5.77 -12.61
CA PRO A 16 18.96 -5.84 -14.00
C PRO A 16 20.03 -5.21 -14.89
N ALA A 17 20.40 -5.88 -15.98
CA ALA A 17 21.44 -5.42 -16.92
C ALA A 17 21.11 -4.02 -17.47
N ASN A 18 19.82 -3.75 -17.64
CA ASN A 18 19.27 -2.42 -17.84
C ASN A 18 18.19 -2.22 -16.77
N ALA A 19 18.47 -1.46 -15.71
CA ALA A 19 17.43 -1.09 -14.76
C ALA A 19 16.31 -0.38 -15.52
N TYR A 20 15.21 -1.10 -15.77
CA TYR A 20 14.03 -0.55 -16.39
C TYR A 20 13.64 0.66 -15.55
N ARG A 21 13.71 1.84 -16.18
CA ARG A 21 13.29 3.10 -15.58
C ARG A 21 11.88 3.29 -16.12
N PRO A 22 10.84 2.81 -15.40
CA PRO A 22 9.48 2.99 -15.87
C PRO A 22 9.31 4.46 -16.21
N PRO A 23 8.88 4.77 -17.43
CA PRO A 23 8.48 6.11 -17.75
C PRO A 23 7.41 6.53 -16.74
N SER A 24 7.67 7.56 -15.96
CA SER A 24 6.64 8.08 -15.06
C SER A 24 5.82 9.08 -15.83
N VAL A 25 4.51 8.84 -15.95
CA VAL A 25 3.61 9.81 -16.55
C VAL A 25 3.39 10.92 -15.54
N GLY A 26 4.03 12.06 -15.78
CA GLY A 26 3.84 13.27 -15.00
C GLY A 26 2.44 13.86 -15.23
N ARG A 27 2.12 14.90 -14.46
CA ARG A 27 0.87 15.66 -14.63
C ARG A 27 0.71 16.06 -16.11
N LEU A 28 -0.47 15.78 -16.69
CA LEU A 28 -0.82 16.04 -18.11
C LEU A 28 -0.20 15.07 -19.13
N GLY A 29 0.03 13.81 -18.79
CA GLY A 29 0.50 12.81 -19.77
C GLY A 29 1.98 12.95 -20.17
N LYS A 30 2.72 13.91 -19.58
CA LYS A 30 4.13 14.15 -19.93
C LYS A 30 5.02 13.09 -19.29
N MET A 31 5.68 12.30 -20.14
CA MET A 31 6.73 11.37 -19.72
C MET A 31 7.84 12.13 -18.99
N ARG A 32 8.03 11.83 -17.70
CA ARG A 32 9.20 12.26 -16.94
C ARG A 32 10.27 11.19 -17.11
N THR A 33 11.44 11.60 -17.57
CA THR A 33 12.64 10.77 -17.59
C THR A 33 12.90 10.25 -16.17
N ALA A 34 12.90 8.92 -16.05
CA ALA A 34 13.38 8.13 -14.92
C ALA A 34 13.33 8.85 -13.57
N SER A 35 12.23 8.72 -12.85
CA SER A 35 12.23 9.14 -11.46
C SER A 35 13.37 8.41 -10.74
N ASN A 36 14.25 9.15 -10.06
CA ASN A 36 15.29 8.60 -9.19
C ASN A 36 14.71 7.81 -7.99
N THR A 37 13.46 7.35 -8.07
CA THR A 37 12.70 6.69 -6.99
C THR A 37 13.36 5.40 -6.54
N PHE A 38 13.91 4.60 -7.46
CA PHE A 38 14.64 3.38 -7.10
C PHE A 38 15.85 3.68 -6.21
N VAL A 39 16.78 4.52 -6.69
CA VAL A 39 18.00 4.88 -5.97
C VAL A 39 17.70 5.75 -4.75
N GLY A 40 16.70 6.62 -4.82
CA GLY A 40 16.26 7.47 -3.72
C GLY A 40 15.72 6.64 -2.56
N ASN A 41 14.76 5.76 -2.83
CA ASN A 41 14.13 4.95 -1.79
C ASN A 41 15.09 3.94 -1.14
N LEU A 42 16.09 3.45 -1.90
CA LEU A 42 17.15 2.58 -1.38
C LEU A 42 18.25 3.32 -0.62
N ARG A 43 18.40 4.63 -0.81
CA ARG A 43 19.27 5.45 0.04
C ARG A 43 18.70 5.65 1.45
N ASP A 44 17.39 5.51 1.60
CA ASP A 44 16.69 5.70 2.88
C ASP A 44 16.63 4.42 3.73
N VAL A 45 17.43 3.39 3.40
CA VAL A 45 17.55 2.17 4.22
C VAL A 45 18.19 2.52 5.56
N THR A 46 17.44 2.41 6.65
CA THR A 46 17.89 2.71 8.02
C THR A 46 18.37 1.47 8.77
N PHE A 47 18.09 0.26 8.27
CA PHE A 47 18.61 -1.00 8.81
C PHE A 47 18.90 -2.02 7.71
N LYS A 48 20.00 -2.76 7.85
CA LYS A 48 20.44 -3.79 6.89
C LYS A 48 20.36 -5.22 7.44
N ASP A 49 20.08 -5.38 8.72
CA ASP A 49 20.04 -6.68 9.42
C ASP A 49 19.19 -6.58 10.72
N PRO A 50 18.86 -7.73 11.36
CA PRO A 50 18.12 -7.75 12.63
C PRO A 50 18.77 -6.96 13.76
N THR A 51 20.11 -6.86 13.82
CA THR A 51 20.81 -6.09 14.85
C THR A 51 20.58 -4.59 14.66
N GLN A 52 20.69 -4.10 13.43
CA GLN A 52 20.40 -2.71 13.08
C GLN A 52 18.90 -2.38 13.22
N LEU A 53 18.01 -3.35 12.96
CA LEU A 53 16.58 -3.20 13.19
C LEU A 53 16.25 -2.99 14.67
N ARG A 54 16.93 -3.72 15.57
CA ARG A 54 16.81 -3.53 17.02
C ARG A 54 17.44 -2.22 17.50
N ALA A 55 18.51 -1.80 16.85
CA ALA A 55 19.18 -0.54 17.15
C ALA A 55 18.38 0.69 16.71
N GLN A 56 17.30 0.51 15.93
CA GLN A 56 16.37 1.59 15.66
C GLN A 56 15.80 2.08 17.00
N ALA A 57 15.85 3.38 17.23
CA ALA A 57 15.37 4.02 18.46
C ALA A 57 14.07 4.80 18.19
N PRO A 58 12.95 4.09 17.89
CA PRO A 58 11.68 4.75 17.69
C PRO A 58 11.24 5.42 19.00
N GLU A 59 10.39 6.43 18.87
CA GLU A 59 9.84 7.13 20.01
C GLU A 59 9.08 6.18 20.92
N HIS A 60 9.50 6.15 22.19
CA HIS A 60 8.76 5.50 23.25
C HIS A 60 7.60 6.38 23.70
N VAL A 61 6.57 5.74 24.20
CA VAL A 61 5.44 6.44 24.84
C VAL A 61 5.37 6.15 26.31
N LYS A 62 5.10 7.22 27.08
CA LYS A 62 4.83 7.18 28.51
C LYS A 62 3.36 7.48 28.79
N TRP A 63 2.92 7.03 29.96
CA TRP A 63 1.61 7.33 30.50
C TRP A 63 1.64 8.59 31.35
N VAL A 64 0.68 9.47 31.12
CA VAL A 64 0.44 10.65 31.97
C VAL A 64 -1.04 10.68 32.33
N ASN A 65 -1.37 10.93 33.59
CA ASN A 65 -2.77 11.10 33.99
C ASN A 65 -3.25 12.47 33.49
N PRO A 66 -4.23 12.53 32.56
CA PRO A 66 -4.74 13.80 32.06
C PRO A 66 -5.54 14.49 33.15
N VAL A 67 -5.36 15.79 33.24
CA VAL A 67 -6.23 16.67 34.01
C VAL A 67 -7.31 17.16 33.07
N VAL A 68 -8.52 16.61 33.21
CA VAL A 68 -9.68 17.05 32.42
C VAL A 68 -10.53 17.95 33.32
N PRO A 69 -10.63 19.25 33.03
CA PRO A 69 -11.47 20.13 33.84
C PRO A 69 -12.93 19.72 33.70
N PHE A 70 -13.60 19.43 34.80
CA PHE A 70 -15.04 19.19 34.84
C PHE A 70 -15.72 20.15 35.83
N LYS A 71 -16.95 20.55 35.51
CA LYS A 71 -17.76 21.36 36.42
C LYS A 71 -18.32 20.48 37.52
N THR A 72 -18.07 20.87 38.75
CA THR A 72 -18.68 20.28 39.95
C THR A 72 -20.14 20.73 40.08
N SER A 73 -20.88 20.13 41.02
CA SER A 73 -22.25 20.54 41.35
C SER A 73 -22.36 21.98 41.87
N SER A 74 -21.28 22.56 42.40
CA SER A 74 -21.20 23.98 42.79
C SER A 74 -20.89 24.92 41.61
N GLY A 75 -20.55 24.39 40.43
CA GLY A 75 -20.17 25.16 39.26
C GLY A 75 -18.66 25.42 39.13
N ASP A 76 -17.86 25.04 40.13
CA ASP A 76 -16.40 25.18 40.11
C ASP A 76 -15.75 24.17 39.16
N LEU A 77 -14.65 24.56 38.51
CA LEU A 77 -13.83 23.66 37.71
C LEU A 77 -12.91 22.84 38.62
N ASN A 78 -13.07 21.52 38.59
CA ASN A 78 -12.16 20.59 39.23
C ASN A 78 -11.11 20.12 38.22
N TYR A 79 -9.84 20.23 38.61
CA TYR A 79 -8.66 19.84 37.83
C TYR A 79 -8.02 18.53 38.35
N SER A 80 -8.80 17.66 38.99
CA SER A 80 -8.30 16.37 39.46
C SER A 80 -7.93 15.48 38.27
N PRO A 81 -6.80 14.74 38.36
CA PRO A 81 -6.46 13.74 37.35
C PRO A 81 -7.59 12.72 37.21
N SER A 82 -7.88 12.32 35.96
CA SER A 82 -8.87 11.27 35.74
C SER A 82 -8.28 9.91 36.12
N GLU A 83 -9.02 9.11 36.88
CA GLU A 83 -8.64 7.72 37.21
C GLU A 83 -8.94 6.75 36.07
N ASP A 84 -9.97 7.04 35.27
CA ASP A 84 -10.46 6.18 34.19
C ASP A 84 -9.69 6.34 32.87
N TYR A 85 -8.99 7.45 32.70
CA TYR A 85 -8.31 7.80 31.46
C TYR A 85 -6.84 8.11 31.67
N ARG A 86 -6.03 7.85 30.65
CA ARG A 86 -4.60 8.17 30.61
C ARG A 86 -4.24 8.75 29.24
N ALA A 87 -3.39 9.76 29.24
CA ALA A 87 -2.80 10.32 28.03
C ALA A 87 -1.57 9.50 27.65
N ILE A 88 -1.52 9.09 26.38
CA ILE A 88 -0.33 8.53 25.75
C ILE A 88 0.50 9.69 25.25
N VAL A 89 1.70 9.85 25.79
CA VAL A 89 2.59 10.98 25.50
C VAL A 89 3.89 10.45 24.94
N GLY A 90 4.34 11.00 23.82
CA GLY A 90 5.67 10.71 23.29
C GLY A 90 6.76 11.15 24.26
N GLU A 91 7.69 10.28 24.62
CA GLU A 91 8.73 10.58 25.60
C GLU A 91 9.68 11.68 25.13
N ARG A 92 10.07 11.62 23.84
CA ARG A 92 10.98 12.57 23.21
C ARG A 92 10.28 13.85 22.78
N SER A 93 9.11 13.74 22.16
CA SER A 93 8.36 14.90 21.66
C SER A 93 7.57 15.64 22.75
N ASN A 94 7.28 14.96 23.87
CA ASN A 94 6.36 15.40 24.91
C ASN A 94 4.96 15.79 24.40
N LYS A 95 4.58 15.28 23.22
CA LYS A 95 3.27 15.52 22.60
C LYS A 95 2.27 14.47 23.06
N VAL A 96 1.05 14.91 23.37
CA VAL A 96 -0.07 14.01 23.61
C VAL A 96 -0.54 13.42 22.28
N TYR A 97 -0.51 12.10 22.15
CA TYR A 97 -0.93 11.37 20.96
C TYR A 97 -2.39 10.94 21.03
N SER A 98 -2.82 10.51 22.20
CA SER A 98 -4.20 10.14 22.44
C SER A 98 -4.52 10.16 23.93
N ILE A 99 -5.81 10.17 24.27
CA ILE A 99 -6.33 9.91 25.61
C ILE A 99 -7.13 8.62 25.53
N MET A 100 -6.72 7.62 26.30
CA MET A 100 -7.25 6.26 26.27
C MET A 100 -7.75 5.85 27.65
N SER A 101 -8.50 4.76 27.74
CA SER A 101 -8.85 4.20 29.04
C SER A 101 -7.61 3.73 29.79
N ASN A 102 -7.66 3.75 31.12
CA ASN A 102 -6.60 3.26 32.01
C ASN A 102 -6.30 1.75 31.83
N LYS A 103 -7.19 1.01 31.16
CA LYS A 103 -7.03 -0.41 30.77
C LYS A 103 -6.28 -0.61 29.46
N TYR A 104 -6.09 0.44 28.66
CA TYR A 104 -5.34 0.35 27.42
C TYR A 104 -3.85 0.14 27.76
N ASN A 105 -3.13 -0.67 26.99
CA ASN A 105 -1.70 -0.90 27.18
C ASN A 105 -0.95 -0.85 25.84
N PRO A 106 -0.31 0.29 25.48
CA PRO A 106 0.33 0.48 24.20
C PRO A 106 1.50 -0.48 24.05
N VAL A 107 1.48 -1.28 22.98
CA VAL A 107 2.68 -1.96 22.53
C VAL A 107 3.65 -0.92 21.96
N GLN A 108 4.85 -0.83 22.53
CA GLN A 108 5.90 0.09 22.10
C GLN A 108 6.36 -0.24 20.67
N HIS A 109 6.76 0.78 19.91
CA HIS A 109 7.30 0.60 18.56
C HIS A 109 8.50 -0.36 18.56
N SER A 110 9.42 -0.19 19.53
CA SER A 110 10.58 -1.06 19.73
C SER A 110 10.22 -2.53 19.92
N LYS A 111 9.08 -2.85 20.54
CA LYS A 111 8.63 -4.26 20.68
C LYS A 111 8.19 -4.88 19.36
N ILE A 112 7.66 -4.09 18.44
CA ILE A 112 7.28 -4.58 17.10
C ILE A 112 8.52 -4.85 16.27
N LEU A 113 9.50 -3.94 16.30
CA LEU A 113 10.78 -4.11 15.60
C LEU A 113 11.57 -5.32 16.15
N GLU A 114 11.59 -5.49 17.47
CA GLU A 114 12.20 -6.66 18.13
C GLU A 114 11.52 -7.97 17.72
N ALA A 115 10.19 -8.00 17.68
CA ALA A 115 9.46 -9.19 17.27
C ALA A 115 9.74 -9.56 15.81
N MET A 116 9.85 -8.57 14.93
CA MET A 116 10.24 -8.80 13.53
C MET A 116 11.68 -9.30 13.41
N ALA A 117 12.63 -8.72 14.16
CA ALA A 117 14.01 -9.16 14.18
C ALA A 117 14.13 -10.62 14.65
N GLN A 118 13.38 -10.99 15.70
CA GLN A 118 13.31 -12.38 16.19
C GLN A 118 12.68 -13.32 15.16
N ALA A 119 11.57 -12.94 14.53
CA ALA A 119 10.92 -13.74 13.50
C ALA A 119 11.84 -13.96 12.29
N SER A 120 12.57 -12.93 11.88
CA SER A 120 13.61 -12.99 10.83
C SER A 120 14.69 -14.01 11.16
N GLU A 121 15.24 -13.99 12.39
CA GLU A 121 16.25 -14.96 12.84
C GLU A 121 15.71 -16.39 12.89
N GLN A 122 14.49 -16.58 13.43
CA GLN A 122 13.86 -17.90 13.54
C GLN A 122 13.57 -18.54 12.19
N THR A 123 13.22 -17.73 11.20
CA THR A 123 12.88 -18.19 9.84
C THR A 123 14.09 -18.25 8.91
N GLY A 124 15.26 -17.75 9.33
CA GLY A 124 16.45 -17.63 8.48
C GLY A 124 16.29 -16.61 7.35
N ILE A 125 15.29 -15.73 7.45
CA ILE A 125 14.93 -14.75 6.45
C ILE A 125 15.68 -13.45 6.76
N ASN A 126 16.43 -12.90 5.81
CA ASN A 126 17.09 -11.60 6.00
C ASN A 126 16.08 -10.46 5.96
N VAL A 127 16.22 -9.46 6.83
CA VAL A 127 15.40 -8.24 6.83
C VAL A 127 16.25 -6.98 6.72
N PHE A 128 15.91 -6.11 5.78
CA PHE A 128 16.49 -4.77 5.65
C PHE A 128 15.41 -3.77 5.23
N GLY A 129 15.65 -2.48 5.36
CA GLY A 129 14.71 -1.45 4.90
C GLY A 129 14.73 -0.20 5.76
N SER A 130 13.58 0.44 5.93
CA SER A 130 13.46 1.75 6.56
C SER A 130 12.41 1.79 7.65
N VAL A 131 12.67 2.57 8.69
CA VAL A 131 11.71 2.92 9.74
C VAL A 131 11.41 4.41 9.63
N SER A 132 10.12 4.76 9.57
CA SER A 132 9.65 6.13 9.62
C SER A 132 8.64 6.31 10.74
N GLU A 133 8.67 7.49 11.36
CA GLU A 133 7.80 7.86 12.46
C GLU A 133 7.10 9.18 12.16
N ALA A 134 5.81 9.24 12.49
CA ALA A 134 5.02 10.47 12.43
C ALA A 134 4.07 10.47 13.62
N VAL A 135 4.04 11.53 14.43
CA VAL A 135 3.06 11.81 15.51
C VAL A 135 2.34 10.56 16.10
N GLY A 136 3.07 9.79 16.90
CA GLY A 136 2.54 8.59 17.57
C GLY A 136 2.16 7.44 16.63
N THR A 137 2.67 7.44 15.41
CA THR A 137 2.56 6.33 14.46
C THR A 137 3.95 5.99 13.93
N MET A 138 4.23 4.70 13.83
CA MET A 138 5.42 4.15 13.22
C MET A 138 5.02 3.30 12.02
N HIS A 139 5.74 3.49 10.93
CA HIS A 139 5.70 2.65 9.74
C HIS A 139 7.11 2.14 9.46
N ALA A 140 7.25 0.83 9.32
CA ALA A 140 8.51 0.24 8.92
C ALA A 140 8.28 -0.63 7.70
N HIS A 141 9.16 -0.49 6.71
CA HIS A 141 9.22 -1.36 5.56
C HIS A 141 10.42 -2.27 5.75
N GLY A 142 10.15 -3.55 5.94
CA GLY A 142 11.14 -4.61 5.84
C GLY A 142 11.06 -5.23 4.46
N PHE A 143 12.20 -5.65 3.99
CA PHE A 143 12.42 -6.37 2.75
C PHE A 143 13.01 -7.69 3.11
N PHE A 144 12.48 -8.77 2.53
CA PHE A 144 12.92 -10.06 2.96
C PHE A 144 12.92 -11.10 1.87
N MET A 145 13.89 -12.01 1.99
CA MET A 145 14.11 -13.08 1.05
C MET A 145 14.53 -14.33 1.80
N SER A 146 13.94 -15.47 1.40
CA SER A 146 14.45 -16.78 1.76
C SER A 146 15.52 -17.19 0.72
N PRO A 147 16.72 -17.61 1.13
CA PRO A 147 17.71 -18.20 0.23
C PRO A 147 17.18 -19.38 -0.60
N GLU A 148 16.13 -20.04 -0.10
CA GLU A 148 15.50 -21.23 -0.69
C GLU A 148 14.38 -20.86 -1.67
N VAL A 149 13.76 -19.68 -1.52
CA VAL A 149 12.68 -19.21 -2.40
C VAL A 149 13.19 -18.09 -3.28
N LYS A 150 13.76 -18.48 -4.43
CA LYS A 150 14.25 -17.54 -5.43
C LYS A 150 13.12 -17.17 -6.38
N ILE A 151 12.60 -15.97 -6.22
CA ILE A 151 11.58 -15.42 -7.12
C ILE A 151 12.07 -15.37 -8.57
N GLU A 152 13.39 -15.30 -8.81
CA GLU A 152 13.99 -15.42 -10.15
C GLU A 152 13.62 -16.71 -10.89
N GLU A 153 13.44 -17.84 -10.20
CA GLU A 153 13.03 -19.11 -10.81
C GLU A 153 11.61 -19.05 -11.38
N TYR A 154 10.81 -18.12 -10.86
CA TYR A 154 9.48 -17.78 -11.35
C TYR A 154 9.49 -16.61 -12.32
N ALA A 155 10.48 -15.72 -12.25
CA ALA A 155 10.65 -14.61 -13.19
C ALA A 155 10.92 -15.09 -14.62
N ASP A 156 11.69 -16.17 -14.81
CA ASP A 156 11.89 -16.79 -16.13
C ASP A 156 10.57 -17.32 -16.75
N ARG A 157 9.54 -17.60 -15.93
CA ARG A 157 8.21 -18.02 -16.41
C ARG A 157 7.29 -16.86 -16.78
N VAL A 158 7.57 -15.66 -16.27
CA VAL A 158 6.67 -14.50 -16.39
C VAL A 158 7.33 -13.39 -17.22
N MET A 159 8.48 -12.86 -16.78
CA MET A 159 9.30 -11.85 -17.45
C MET A 159 10.73 -11.83 -16.88
N ARG A 160 11.72 -12.30 -17.67
CA ARG A 160 13.14 -12.40 -17.27
C ARG A 160 13.76 -11.06 -16.80
N ASP A 161 13.23 -9.93 -17.24
CA ASP A 161 13.77 -8.59 -16.96
C ASP A 161 12.96 -7.80 -15.91
N ASP A 162 12.01 -8.44 -15.21
CA ASP A 162 11.14 -7.81 -14.22
C ASP A 162 11.19 -8.54 -12.88
N PRO A 163 12.25 -8.33 -12.06
CA PRO A 163 12.40 -9.08 -10.82
C PRO A 163 11.39 -8.61 -9.76
N PHE A 164 10.97 -9.54 -8.90
CA PHE A 164 10.16 -9.26 -7.72
C PHE A 164 10.85 -9.78 -6.46
N MET A 165 10.49 -9.19 -5.31
CA MET A 165 10.94 -9.60 -3.98
C MET A 165 9.76 -9.58 -3.00
N LEU A 166 9.92 -10.12 -1.79
CA LEU A 166 8.91 -9.96 -0.74
C LEU A 166 9.23 -8.76 0.15
N GLY A 167 8.17 -8.07 0.56
CA GLY A 167 8.19 -7.00 1.52
C GLY A 167 7.26 -7.27 2.68
N VAL A 168 7.58 -6.72 3.84
CA VAL A 168 6.72 -6.66 5.01
C VAL A 168 6.57 -5.21 5.43
N ARG A 169 5.33 -4.74 5.53
CA ARG A 169 5.01 -3.42 6.03
C ARG A 169 4.49 -3.60 7.44
N MET A 170 5.22 -3.05 8.40
CA MET A 170 4.84 -2.99 9.79
C MET A 170 4.24 -1.64 10.09
N TYR A 171 3.21 -1.63 10.92
CA TYR A 171 2.60 -0.40 11.40
C TYR A 171 2.27 -0.53 12.88
N ASN A 172 2.34 0.60 13.58
CA ASN A 172 1.96 0.69 14.98
C ASN A 172 1.45 2.11 15.28
N SER A 173 0.29 2.23 15.94
CA SER A 173 -0.37 3.51 16.21
C SER A 173 -0.71 3.70 17.69
N HIS A 174 -0.10 4.70 18.30
CA HIS A 174 -0.42 5.19 19.64
C HIS A 174 -1.45 6.33 19.64
N ASN A 175 -1.77 6.89 18.48
CA ASN A 175 -2.77 7.96 18.34
C ASN A 175 -4.22 7.43 18.20
N GLY A 176 -4.42 6.11 18.31
CA GLY A 176 -5.75 5.50 18.33
C GLY A 176 -6.41 5.33 16.96
N LYS A 177 -5.76 5.76 15.88
CA LYS A 177 -6.27 5.58 14.52
C LYS A 177 -6.32 4.11 14.12
N THR A 178 -5.30 3.35 14.49
CA THR A 178 -5.17 1.94 14.15
C THR A 178 -4.59 1.16 15.33
N GLY A 179 -4.50 -0.16 15.19
CA GLY A 179 -3.71 -0.99 16.11
C GLY A 179 -2.25 -1.08 15.68
N PHE A 180 -1.67 -2.24 15.87
CA PHE A 180 -0.39 -2.60 15.28
C PHE A 180 -0.51 -3.89 14.48
N GLY A 181 0.42 -4.12 13.55
CA GLY A 181 0.37 -5.29 12.71
C GLY A 181 1.44 -5.27 11.64
N ALA A 182 1.32 -6.25 10.75
CA ALA A 182 2.15 -6.37 9.58
C ALA A 182 1.39 -6.96 8.41
N GLU A 183 1.84 -6.59 7.22
CA GLU A 183 1.30 -7.02 5.95
C GLU A 183 2.46 -7.42 5.05
N VAL A 184 2.41 -8.64 4.53
CA VAL A 184 3.38 -9.16 3.59
C VAL A 184 2.85 -8.99 2.18
N PHE A 185 3.68 -8.45 1.29
CA PHE A 185 3.32 -8.13 -0.09
C PHE A 185 4.50 -8.44 -1.02
N GLY A 186 4.23 -8.65 -2.30
CA GLY A 186 5.26 -8.68 -3.31
C GLY A 186 5.74 -7.26 -3.62
N ILE A 187 6.97 -7.10 -4.09
CA ILE A 187 7.54 -5.82 -4.52
C ILE A 187 8.15 -6.04 -5.88
N ARG A 188 7.70 -5.23 -6.83
CA ARG A 188 8.30 -5.16 -8.15
C ARG A 188 9.54 -4.29 -8.11
N MET A 189 10.69 -4.90 -8.39
CA MET A 189 12.00 -4.26 -8.26
C MET A 189 12.15 -3.05 -9.18
N VAL A 190 11.52 -3.09 -10.35
CA VAL A 190 11.65 -2.01 -11.33
C VAL A 190 10.89 -0.73 -10.94
N CYS A 191 9.92 -0.79 -10.03
CA CYS A 191 9.19 0.41 -9.57
C CYS A 191 9.58 0.86 -8.15
N PHE A 192 9.88 -0.09 -7.24
CA PHE A 192 10.44 0.12 -5.89
C PHE A 192 9.85 1.31 -5.11
N ASN A 193 8.55 1.51 -5.27
CA ASN A 193 7.77 2.64 -4.73
C ASN A 193 7.15 2.32 -3.36
N TYR A 194 7.62 1.28 -2.67
CA TYR A 194 7.02 0.71 -1.46
C TYR A 194 5.52 0.36 -1.58
N ASN A 195 4.94 0.34 -2.79
CA ASN A 195 3.55 -0.04 -2.98
C ASN A 195 3.44 -1.52 -3.32
N ALA A 196 2.35 -2.12 -2.88
CA ALA A 196 2.14 -3.56 -3.01
C ALA A 196 2.17 -3.96 -4.49
N PHE A 197 2.99 -4.96 -4.78
CA PHE A 197 2.89 -5.78 -5.97
C PHE A 197 2.28 -7.14 -5.57
N GLY A 198 1.43 -7.70 -6.42
CA GLY A 198 0.58 -8.84 -6.07
C GLY A 198 -0.52 -8.49 -5.07
N PHE A 199 -1.14 -9.51 -4.49
CA PHE A 199 -2.09 -9.43 -3.38
C PHE A 199 -1.37 -9.54 -2.03
N SER A 200 -2.03 -9.13 -0.94
CA SER A 200 -1.54 -9.37 0.43
C SER A 200 -1.29 -10.87 0.64
N LEU A 201 -0.02 -11.27 0.72
CA LEU A 201 0.40 -12.67 0.90
C LEU A 201 0.19 -13.14 2.35
N GLY A 202 -0.05 -12.20 3.25
CA GLY A 202 -0.38 -12.46 4.63
C GLY A 202 -0.55 -11.16 5.40
N LYS A 203 -1.51 -11.14 6.31
CA LYS A 203 -1.79 -9.98 7.16
C LYS A 203 -2.06 -10.40 8.59
N ILE A 204 -1.50 -9.64 9.52
CA ILE A 204 -1.70 -9.78 10.95
C ILE A 204 -1.97 -8.41 11.55
N GLY A 205 -2.90 -8.34 12.49
CA GLY A 205 -3.29 -7.10 13.13
C GLY A 205 -3.85 -7.33 14.53
N TRP A 206 -3.45 -6.49 15.46
CA TRP A 206 -3.84 -6.59 16.86
C TRP A 206 -4.19 -5.22 17.45
N LYS A 207 -5.01 -5.27 18.51
CA LYS A 207 -5.18 -4.14 19.42
C LYS A 207 -4.01 -4.10 20.40
N HIS A 208 -3.75 -2.92 20.97
CA HIS A 208 -2.75 -2.70 21.99
C HIS A 208 -3.21 -3.26 23.34
N ASN A 209 -3.11 -4.58 23.52
CA ASN A 209 -3.35 -5.34 24.75
C ASN A 209 -2.89 -6.81 24.58
N VAL A 210 -1.81 -7.04 23.83
CA VAL A 210 -1.33 -8.38 23.45
C VAL A 210 0.03 -8.67 24.07
N LYS A 211 0.24 -9.93 24.50
CA LYS A 211 1.52 -10.41 25.05
C LYS A 211 2.59 -10.47 23.96
N LYS A 212 3.86 -10.27 24.34
CA LYS A 212 5.00 -10.24 23.40
C LYS A 212 5.09 -11.51 22.56
N ASP A 213 4.98 -12.68 23.18
CA ASP A 213 5.19 -13.97 22.49
C ASP A 213 4.18 -14.18 21.36
N ASN A 214 2.91 -13.81 21.59
CA ASN A 214 1.87 -13.84 20.56
C ASN A 214 2.19 -12.94 19.35
N ILE A 215 2.93 -11.85 19.56
CA ILE A 215 3.36 -10.95 18.48
C ILE A 215 4.43 -11.67 17.65
N ILE A 216 5.47 -12.21 18.29
CA ILE A 216 6.56 -12.93 17.62
C ILE A 216 6.01 -14.09 16.79
N ASP A 217 5.19 -14.94 17.40
CA ASP A 217 4.57 -16.09 16.74
C ASP A 217 3.70 -15.64 15.56
N GLY A 218 2.96 -14.55 15.72
CA GLY A 218 2.16 -13.97 14.65
C GLY A 218 3.02 -13.54 13.45
N PHE A 219 4.13 -12.86 13.71
CA PHE A 219 5.08 -12.42 12.67
C PHE A 219 5.74 -13.61 11.95
N GLY A 220 6.25 -14.59 12.70
CA GLY A 220 6.83 -15.80 12.11
C GLY A 220 5.82 -16.55 11.22
N ASN A 221 4.59 -16.71 11.72
CA ASN A 221 3.52 -17.37 10.97
C ASN A 221 3.12 -16.62 9.69
N VAL A 222 3.01 -15.29 9.72
CA VAL A 222 2.62 -14.52 8.51
C VAL A 222 3.71 -14.56 7.45
N MET A 223 4.98 -14.51 7.87
CA MET A 223 6.12 -14.59 6.95
C MET A 223 6.25 -15.97 6.32
N GLY A 224 6.14 -17.04 7.13
CA GLY A 224 6.16 -18.42 6.64
C GLY A 224 5.04 -18.69 5.63
N LYS A 225 3.80 -18.33 5.98
CA LYS A 225 2.66 -18.48 5.05
C LYS A 225 2.84 -17.69 3.76
N ALA A 226 3.43 -16.50 3.82
CA ALA A 226 3.65 -15.71 2.63
C ALA A 226 4.67 -16.35 1.68
N LEU A 227 5.70 -17.03 2.21
CA LEU A 227 6.63 -17.81 1.39
C LEU A 227 5.91 -18.96 0.68
N ASP A 228 5.00 -19.66 1.37
CA ASP A 228 4.19 -20.74 0.77
C ASP A 228 3.26 -20.24 -0.36
N GLN A 229 2.93 -18.95 -0.39
CA GLN A 229 2.08 -18.33 -1.42
C GLN A 229 2.86 -17.82 -2.63
N VAL A 230 4.19 -17.79 -2.60
CA VAL A 230 5.02 -17.31 -3.73
C VAL A 230 4.74 -18.06 -5.04
N PRO A 231 4.64 -19.41 -5.06
CA PRO A 231 4.31 -20.14 -6.29
C PRO A 231 2.96 -19.72 -6.87
N ASN A 232 1.95 -19.54 -6.02
CA ASN A 232 0.62 -19.11 -6.45
C ASN A 232 0.67 -17.70 -7.08
N LEU A 233 1.44 -16.78 -6.49
CA LEU A 233 1.63 -15.44 -7.05
C LEU A 233 2.23 -15.52 -8.46
N ALA A 234 3.25 -16.35 -8.67
CA ALA A 234 3.87 -16.54 -9.98
C ALA A 234 2.87 -17.08 -11.02
N ASP A 235 2.08 -18.08 -10.66
CA ASP A 235 1.08 -18.68 -11.56
C ASP A 235 0.00 -17.66 -11.95
N HIS A 236 -0.45 -16.81 -11.02
CA HIS A 236 -1.40 -15.74 -11.32
C HIS A 236 -0.82 -14.71 -12.30
N LEU A 237 0.44 -14.32 -12.11
CA LEU A 237 1.10 -13.39 -13.04
C LEU A 237 1.27 -14.00 -14.43
N ALA A 238 1.63 -15.28 -14.51
CA ALA A 238 1.70 -16.00 -15.77
C ALA A 238 0.32 -16.01 -16.47
N LYS A 239 -0.76 -16.28 -15.73
CA LYS A 239 -2.13 -16.22 -16.25
C LYS A 239 -2.48 -14.84 -16.80
N MET A 240 -2.21 -13.78 -16.03
CA MET A 240 -2.47 -12.40 -16.47
C MET A 240 -1.66 -11.99 -17.71
N ASN A 241 -0.47 -12.58 -17.88
CA ASN A 241 0.40 -12.33 -19.04
C ASN A 241 -0.08 -13.09 -20.31
N LEU A 242 -0.92 -14.10 -20.15
CA LEU A 242 -1.54 -14.85 -21.25
C LEU A 242 -2.93 -14.34 -21.61
N GLU A 243 -3.67 -13.83 -20.63
CA GLU A 243 -5.04 -13.35 -20.82
C GLU A 243 -5.07 -11.98 -21.52
N ALA A 244 -5.82 -11.89 -22.61
CA ALA A 244 -5.89 -10.72 -23.48
C ALA A 244 -7.29 -10.12 -23.50
N ILE A 245 -7.37 -8.83 -23.22
CA ILE A 245 -8.60 -8.02 -23.13
C ILE A 245 -8.50 -6.81 -24.08
N ASP A 246 -9.62 -6.23 -24.48
CA ASP A 246 -9.64 -4.92 -25.14
C ASP A 246 -9.66 -3.75 -24.14
N ILE A 247 -9.64 -2.51 -24.65
CA ILE A 247 -9.59 -1.30 -23.82
C ILE A 247 -10.91 -1.04 -23.08
N ASP A 248 -12.06 -1.42 -23.66
CA ASP A 248 -13.37 -1.28 -23.02
C ASP A 248 -13.50 -2.27 -21.86
N GLU A 249 -13.05 -3.51 -22.07
CA GLU A 249 -12.90 -4.53 -21.03
C GLU A 249 -11.95 -4.05 -19.93
N ALA A 250 -10.78 -3.51 -20.28
CA ALA A 250 -9.84 -2.96 -19.31
C ALA A 250 -10.47 -1.85 -18.46
N THR A 251 -11.21 -0.94 -19.10
CA THR A 251 -11.95 0.12 -18.42
C THR A 251 -12.99 -0.46 -17.46
N ALA A 252 -13.77 -1.45 -17.91
CA ALA A 252 -14.72 -2.16 -17.05
C ALA A 252 -14.05 -2.83 -15.85
N LEU A 253 -12.90 -3.50 -16.03
CA LEU A 253 -12.14 -4.08 -14.92
C LEU A 253 -11.73 -3.03 -13.89
N LEU A 254 -11.28 -1.84 -14.32
CA LEU A 254 -10.91 -0.74 -13.42
C LEU A 254 -12.10 -0.25 -12.58
N TYR A 255 -13.28 -0.15 -13.18
CA TYR A 255 -14.51 0.10 -12.41
C TYR A 255 -14.88 -1.07 -11.49
N GLY A 256 -14.67 -2.32 -11.93
CA GLY A 256 -14.89 -3.53 -11.15
C GLY A 256 -14.04 -3.57 -9.87
N ILE A 257 -12.82 -3.07 -9.92
CA ILE A 257 -11.97 -2.91 -8.73
C ILE A 257 -12.29 -1.64 -7.92
N SER A 258 -13.36 -0.93 -8.26
CA SER A 258 -13.87 0.25 -7.55
C SER A 258 -12.95 1.49 -7.64
N LEU A 259 -12.27 1.67 -8.76
CA LEU A 259 -11.60 2.94 -9.07
C LEU A 259 -12.61 3.99 -9.55
N SER A 260 -12.32 5.25 -9.28
CA SER A 260 -13.12 6.37 -9.79
C SER A 260 -12.92 6.56 -11.30
N PRO A 261 -13.85 7.22 -12.01
CA PRO A 261 -13.67 7.51 -13.44
C PRO A 261 -12.33 8.15 -13.77
N THR A 262 -11.95 9.20 -13.02
CA THR A 262 -10.66 9.89 -13.22
C THR A 262 -9.45 8.98 -13.01
N GLN A 263 -9.53 8.05 -12.05
CA GLN A 263 -8.47 7.06 -11.83
C GLN A 263 -8.38 6.08 -12.99
N ALA A 264 -9.53 5.58 -13.46
CA ALA A 264 -9.60 4.64 -14.57
C ALA A 264 -9.05 5.28 -15.86
N ASP A 265 -9.49 6.49 -16.20
CA ASP A 265 -9.03 7.22 -17.39
C ASP A 265 -7.51 7.43 -17.36
N THR A 266 -6.96 7.87 -16.23
CA THR A 266 -5.51 8.07 -16.07
C THR A 266 -4.73 6.76 -16.24
N ILE A 267 -5.29 5.64 -15.77
CA ILE A 267 -4.65 4.34 -15.90
C ILE A 267 -4.68 3.87 -17.36
N VAL A 268 -5.78 4.06 -18.08
CA VAL A 268 -5.87 3.73 -19.50
C VAL A 268 -4.84 4.52 -20.31
N GLU A 269 -4.70 5.83 -20.05
CA GLU A 269 -3.65 6.66 -20.65
C GLU A 269 -2.23 6.11 -20.35
N ASN A 270 -2.01 5.61 -19.13
CA ASN A 270 -0.73 5.00 -18.76
C ASN A 270 -0.44 3.70 -19.52
N ILE A 271 -1.44 2.91 -19.90
CA ILE A 271 -1.23 1.65 -20.64
C ILE A 271 -0.51 1.94 -21.95
N GLU A 272 -1.00 2.91 -22.72
CA GLU A 272 -0.41 3.30 -24.01
C GLU A 272 0.98 3.93 -23.84
N ALA A 273 1.17 4.71 -22.77
CA ALA A 273 2.46 5.37 -22.50
C ALA A 273 3.55 4.36 -22.09
N LEU A 274 3.19 3.35 -21.30
CA LEU A 274 4.11 2.32 -20.82
C LEU A 274 4.38 1.23 -21.86
N ASN A 275 3.44 0.98 -22.76
CA ASN A 275 3.55 -0.01 -23.81
C ASN A 275 3.20 0.64 -25.15
N PRO A 276 4.13 1.39 -25.79
CA PRO A 276 3.84 2.09 -27.05
C PRO A 276 3.28 1.18 -28.13
N ASP A 277 3.75 -0.08 -28.19
CA ASP A 277 3.29 -1.11 -29.11
C ASP A 277 1.81 -1.49 -28.92
N VAL A 278 1.21 -1.17 -27.77
CA VAL A 278 -0.23 -1.38 -27.53
C VAL A 278 -1.09 -0.54 -28.46
N LYS A 279 -0.61 0.64 -28.89
CA LYS A 279 -1.38 1.50 -29.81
C LYS A 279 -1.73 0.78 -31.12
N ASP A 280 -0.88 -0.13 -31.54
CA ASP A 280 -1.06 -0.92 -32.76
C ASP A 280 -1.79 -2.26 -32.49
N ARG A 281 -2.04 -2.61 -31.23
CA ARG A 281 -2.71 -3.84 -30.82
C ARG A 281 -4.19 -3.57 -30.52
N LYS A 282 -5.07 -4.45 -31.03
CA LYS A 282 -6.50 -4.44 -30.67
C LYS A 282 -6.77 -4.96 -29.25
N LYS A 283 -5.79 -5.67 -28.66
CA LYS A 283 -5.89 -6.29 -27.34
C LYS A 283 -4.63 -6.03 -26.54
N ILE A 284 -4.80 -5.85 -25.24
CA ILE A 284 -3.75 -5.75 -24.24
C ILE A 284 -3.79 -6.97 -23.34
N LYS A 285 -2.71 -7.25 -22.63
CA LYS A 285 -2.72 -8.27 -21.60
C LYS A 285 -3.33 -7.71 -20.31
N VAL A 286 -3.95 -8.57 -19.51
CA VAL A 286 -4.35 -8.19 -18.14
C VAL A 286 -3.11 -7.75 -17.33
N TYR A 287 -1.95 -8.31 -17.63
CA TYR A 287 -0.67 -7.86 -17.07
C TYR A 287 -0.30 -6.42 -17.44
N ASP A 288 -0.62 -5.97 -18.67
CA ASP A 288 -0.36 -4.59 -19.11
C ASP A 288 -1.23 -3.60 -18.33
N LEU A 289 -2.51 -3.95 -18.12
CA LEU A 289 -3.43 -3.22 -17.26
C LEU A 289 -2.90 -3.14 -15.82
N TYR A 290 -2.46 -4.26 -15.27
CA TYR A 290 -1.87 -4.33 -13.94
C TYR A 290 -0.62 -3.44 -13.82
N ASN A 291 0.28 -3.46 -14.80
CA ASN A 291 1.44 -2.57 -14.84
C ASN A 291 1.06 -1.09 -14.85
N ALA A 292 0.05 -0.71 -15.62
CA ALA A 292 -0.43 0.67 -15.65
C ALA A 292 -1.07 1.11 -14.32
N THR A 293 -1.77 0.20 -13.65
CA THR A 293 -2.37 0.47 -12.33
C THR A 293 -1.29 0.65 -11.25
N THR A 294 -0.24 -0.17 -11.25
CA THR A 294 0.87 -0.05 -10.29
C THR A 294 1.70 1.21 -10.56
N ALA A 295 1.94 1.57 -11.83
CA ALA A 295 2.54 2.86 -12.19
C ALA A 295 1.68 4.04 -11.72
N TYR A 296 0.36 3.97 -11.82
CA TYR A 296 -0.53 5.00 -11.32
C TYR A 296 -0.37 5.20 -9.80
N ILE A 297 -0.37 4.14 -9.00
CA ILE A 297 -0.14 4.29 -7.55
C ILE A 297 1.24 4.91 -7.27
N SER A 298 2.25 4.47 -8.00
CA SER A 298 3.64 4.94 -7.85
C SER A 298 3.80 6.45 -8.01
N HIS A 299 3.06 7.04 -8.95
CA HIS A 299 3.40 8.35 -9.49
C HIS A 299 2.28 9.39 -9.40
N ARG A 300 1.09 9.01 -8.94
CA ARG A 300 0.00 9.96 -8.70
C ARG A 300 0.38 11.00 -7.64
N PRO A 301 -0.20 12.22 -7.69
CA PRO A 301 -0.12 13.17 -6.59
C PRO A 301 -0.64 12.55 -5.28
N GLY A 302 0.07 12.73 -4.17
CA GLY A 302 -0.32 12.13 -2.89
C GLY A 302 0.14 10.68 -2.71
N SER A 303 0.93 10.12 -3.63
CA SER A 303 1.50 8.77 -3.52
C SER A 303 2.39 8.60 -2.29
N GLU A 304 2.96 9.70 -1.78
CA GLU A 304 3.69 9.78 -0.52
C GLU A 304 2.82 9.53 0.73
N ARG A 305 1.49 9.63 0.60
CA ARG A 305 0.55 9.33 1.69
C ARG A 305 0.25 7.84 1.72
N LEU A 306 0.90 7.15 2.65
CA LEU A 306 0.81 5.70 2.82
C LEU A 306 -0.64 5.18 2.87
N ASP A 307 -1.52 5.80 3.67
CA ASP A 307 -2.92 5.37 3.82
C ASP A 307 -3.68 5.38 2.49
N SER A 308 -3.48 6.44 1.69
CA SER A 308 -4.14 6.55 0.38
C SER A 308 -3.57 5.53 -0.59
N SER A 309 -2.26 5.28 -0.56
CA SER A 309 -1.63 4.30 -1.44
C SER A 309 -1.98 2.87 -1.05
N ILE A 310 -2.20 2.58 0.24
CA ILE A 310 -2.74 1.31 0.75
C ILE A 310 -4.15 1.06 0.21
N ASP A 311 -5.06 2.02 0.31
CA ASP A 311 -6.45 1.85 -0.16
C ASP A 311 -6.50 1.49 -1.65
N ILE A 312 -5.75 2.21 -2.49
CA ILE A 312 -5.71 1.93 -3.92
C ILE A 312 -4.97 0.61 -4.19
N SER A 313 -3.92 0.28 -3.42
CA SER A 313 -3.23 -1.01 -3.56
C SER A 313 -4.22 -2.14 -3.34
N HIS A 314 -4.97 -2.18 -2.23
CA HIS A 314 -5.97 -3.21 -1.98
C HIS A 314 -7.05 -3.33 -3.07
N LYS A 315 -7.39 -2.22 -3.76
CA LYS A 315 -8.28 -2.27 -4.92
C LYS A 315 -7.61 -2.97 -6.09
N ILE A 316 -6.37 -2.61 -6.43
CA ILE A 316 -5.59 -3.24 -7.49
C ILE A 316 -5.36 -4.73 -7.21
N GLU A 317 -5.16 -5.12 -5.95
CA GLU A 317 -5.01 -6.53 -5.55
C GLU A 317 -6.17 -7.41 -6.06
N ARG A 318 -7.36 -6.84 -6.30
CA ARG A 318 -8.51 -7.55 -6.89
C ARG A 318 -8.24 -8.05 -8.30
N LEU A 319 -7.42 -7.38 -9.09
CA LEU A 319 -6.98 -7.89 -10.40
C LEU A 319 -6.18 -9.20 -10.27
N MET A 320 -5.60 -9.47 -9.10
CA MET A 320 -4.79 -10.66 -8.85
C MET A 320 -5.60 -11.82 -8.25
N HIS A 321 -6.73 -11.58 -7.58
CA HIS A 321 -7.46 -12.61 -6.85
C HIS A 321 -8.89 -12.87 -7.32
N GLU A 322 -9.53 -11.90 -7.99
CA GLU A 322 -10.85 -12.08 -8.57
C GLU A 322 -10.70 -12.50 -10.05
N SER A 323 -11.64 -13.29 -10.57
CA SER A 323 -11.66 -13.55 -12.01
C SER A 323 -12.00 -12.27 -12.77
N THR A 324 -11.41 -12.12 -13.95
CA THR A 324 -11.68 -11.04 -14.89
C THR A 324 -13.17 -10.96 -15.24
N ASP A 325 -13.85 -12.09 -15.41
CA ASP A 325 -15.30 -12.14 -15.65
C ASP A 325 -16.12 -11.47 -14.53
N ILE A 326 -15.78 -11.73 -13.26
CA ILE A 326 -16.48 -11.16 -12.10
C ILE A 326 -16.26 -9.65 -12.05
N LEU A 327 -15.01 -9.23 -12.24
CA LEU A 327 -14.64 -7.81 -12.24
C LEU A 327 -15.30 -7.06 -13.40
N TYR A 328 -15.32 -7.66 -14.58
CA TYR A 328 -15.93 -7.10 -15.79
C TYR A 328 -17.42 -6.91 -15.58
N ALA A 329 -18.14 -7.94 -15.13
CA ALA A 329 -19.58 -7.85 -14.87
C ALA A 329 -19.93 -6.75 -13.85
N ARG A 330 -19.11 -6.60 -12.80
CA ARG A 330 -19.26 -5.51 -11.83
C ARG A 330 -18.99 -4.14 -12.45
N GLY A 331 -17.96 -4.05 -13.28
CA GLY A 331 -17.60 -2.85 -14.03
C GLY A 331 -18.72 -2.36 -14.96
N VAL A 332 -19.25 -3.25 -15.79
CA VAL A 332 -20.36 -2.96 -16.72
C VAL A 332 -21.56 -2.41 -15.98
N LYS A 333 -21.92 -2.99 -14.82
CA LYS A 333 -23.02 -2.49 -13.98
C LYS A 333 -22.79 -1.04 -13.53
N ILE A 334 -21.55 -0.67 -13.20
CA ILE A 334 -21.19 0.69 -12.79
C ILE A 334 -21.26 1.64 -13.98
N ILE A 335 -20.73 1.24 -15.14
CA ILE A 335 -20.76 2.02 -16.39
C ILE A 335 -22.21 2.34 -16.78
N ASN A 336 -23.08 1.33 -16.84
CA ASN A 336 -24.50 1.50 -17.18
C ASN A 336 -25.18 2.49 -16.22
N LYS A 337 -24.91 2.40 -14.92
CA LYS A 337 -25.44 3.34 -13.93
C LYS A 337 -24.95 4.78 -14.16
N ILE A 338 -23.69 4.97 -14.55
CA ILE A 338 -23.14 6.30 -14.89
C ILE A 338 -23.85 6.86 -16.13
N GLU A 339 -24.06 6.04 -17.16
CA GLU A 339 -24.76 6.46 -18.38
C GLU A 339 -26.21 6.83 -18.14
N GLU A 340 -26.95 6.05 -17.34
CA GLU A 340 -28.31 6.38 -16.92
C GLU A 340 -28.37 7.73 -16.19
N GLN A 341 -27.42 7.97 -15.28
CA GLN A 341 -27.32 9.24 -14.56
C GLN A 341 -27.00 10.42 -15.49
N LYS A 342 -26.16 10.23 -16.51
CA LYS A 342 -25.88 11.26 -17.54
C LYS A 342 -27.16 11.58 -18.33
N LYS A 343 -27.85 10.56 -18.86
CA LYS A 343 -29.14 10.71 -19.56
C LYS A 343 -30.18 11.46 -18.74
N LEU A 344 -30.30 11.15 -17.44
CA LEU A 344 -31.22 11.84 -16.53
C LEU A 344 -30.84 13.31 -16.29
N LYS A 345 -29.54 13.65 -16.24
CA LYS A 345 -29.07 15.02 -16.12
C LYS A 345 -29.39 15.82 -17.39
N ASP A 346 -29.14 15.24 -18.56
CA ASP A 346 -29.38 15.90 -19.85
C ASP A 346 -30.87 16.19 -20.05
N LEU A 347 -31.75 15.24 -19.68
CA LEU A 347 -33.21 15.45 -19.68
C LEU A 347 -33.65 16.59 -18.73
N LYS A 348 -32.99 16.75 -17.58
CA LYS A 348 -33.29 17.84 -16.63
C LYS A 348 -32.81 19.21 -17.14
N VAL A 349 -31.65 19.26 -17.81
CA VAL A 349 -31.14 20.49 -18.44
C VAL A 349 -32.07 20.92 -19.58
N ASN A 350 -32.49 19.99 -20.43
CA ASN A 350 -33.43 20.27 -21.52
C ASN A 350 -34.77 20.80 -21.00
N LYS A 351 -35.36 20.16 -19.96
CA LYS A 351 -36.60 20.65 -19.34
C LYS A 351 -36.51 22.06 -18.73
N LYS A 352 -35.33 22.48 -18.26
CA LYS A 352 -35.12 23.86 -17.78
C LYS A 352 -35.08 24.85 -18.95
N ASN A 353 -34.46 24.47 -20.06
CA ASN A 353 -34.35 25.32 -21.24
C ASN A 353 -35.69 25.46 -22.00
N THR A 354 -36.56 24.44 -21.96
CA THR A 354 -37.90 24.52 -22.57
C THR A 354 -38.90 25.35 -21.76
N LYS A 355 -38.54 25.82 -20.55
CA LYS A 355 -39.42 26.62 -19.68
C LYS A 355 -39.36 28.14 -19.90
N VAL A 356 -38.70 28.60 -20.97
CA VAL A 356 -38.59 30.03 -21.31
C VAL A 356 -39.12 30.29 -22.72
N SER A 357 -40.43 30.49 -22.78
CA SER A 357 -41.08 31.52 -23.61
C SER A 357 -42.55 31.53 -23.22
N MET A 358 -42.87 32.14 -22.07
CA MET A 358 -44.22 32.72 -21.98
C MET A 358 -44.24 33.88 -22.96
N PRO A 359 -45.21 33.94 -23.88
CA PRO A 359 -45.31 35.07 -24.80
C PRO A 359 -45.39 36.35 -23.98
N GLU A 360 -44.47 37.29 -24.24
CA GLU A 360 -44.58 38.66 -23.75
C GLU A 360 -45.84 39.26 -24.39
N GLY A 361 -46.95 39.28 -23.66
CA GLY A 361 -48.22 39.82 -24.12
C GLY A 361 -49.43 39.01 -23.65
N TRP A 362 -49.65 38.97 -22.34
CA TRP A 362 -50.97 38.85 -21.72
C TRP A 362 -51.05 39.77 -20.51
#